data_AF-A0A358S564-F1
#
_entry.id   AF-A0A358S564-F1
#
_cell.length_a   1.000
_cell.length_b   1.000
_cell.length_c   1.000
_cell.angle_alpha   90.00
_cell.angle_beta   90.00
_cell.angle_gamma   90.00
#
_symmetry.space_group_name_H-M   'P 1'
#
loop_
_entity.id
_entity.type
_entity.pdbx_description
1 polymer ?
#
loop_
_entity_poly.entity_id
_entity_poly.type
_entity_poly.pdbx_seq_one_letter_code
_entity_poly.pdbx_strand_id
1 'polypeptide(L)'
;MSTVVKINYLLEIPMNDLFKEGYFSFLKDNHIHEEEIKPYQMERYLMYATEDVLNNLREAYKDFKGKFSVDIRNDKITGIFFDKAHVNQEEDEPLRRALFDRFSELLGHDDLRVDINLSCNLGN
;
A
#
# COMPACT_ATOMS: atom_id res chain seq x y z
N MET A 1 -0.26 -27.14 -11.76
CA MET A 1 -1.31 -26.19 -11.34
C MET A 1 -0.60 -25.08 -10.58
N SER A 2 -0.80 -23.81 -10.96
CA SER A 2 -0.25 -22.69 -10.20
C SER A 2 -1.07 -22.51 -8.92
N THR A 3 -0.39 -22.33 -7.79
CA THR A 3 -1.05 -22.04 -6.51
C THR A 3 -1.56 -20.60 -6.56
N VAL A 4 -2.83 -20.38 -6.21
CA VAL A 4 -3.41 -19.04 -6.12
C VAL A 4 -3.45 -18.56 -4.66
N VAL A 5 -3.18 -17.28 -4.44
CA VAL A 5 -3.12 -16.66 -3.12
C VAL A 5 -3.97 -15.38 -3.09
N LYS A 6 -4.28 -14.92 -1.87
CA LYS A 6 -4.82 -13.58 -1.62
C LYS A 6 -3.71 -12.68 -1.12
N ILE A 7 -3.58 -11.50 -1.71
CA ILE A 7 -2.58 -10.53 -1.29
C ILE A 7 -3.05 -9.84 0.00
N ASN A 8 -2.23 -9.95 1.05
CA ASN A 8 -2.41 -9.24 2.33
C ASN A 8 -1.04 -8.86 2.91
N TYR A 9 -0.74 -7.57 2.93
CA TYR A 9 0.51 -7.02 3.47
C TYR A 9 0.21 -6.12 4.65
N LEU A 10 0.94 -6.30 5.75
CA LEU A 10 1.01 -5.35 6.85
C LEU A 10 1.97 -4.24 6.45
N LEU A 11 1.56 -3.01 6.75
CA LEU A 11 2.33 -1.82 6.46
C LEU A 11 2.61 -1.07 7.74
N GLU A 12 3.86 -0.65 7.86
CA GLU A 12 4.35 0.22 8.91
C GLU A 12 5.25 1.27 8.25
N ILE A 13 4.70 2.46 8.04
CA ILE A 13 5.32 3.53 7.26
C ILE A 13 5.51 4.75 8.18
N PRO A 14 6.74 5.24 8.41
CA PRO A 14 6.96 6.47 9.17
C PRO A 14 6.45 7.69 8.37
N MET A 15 5.84 8.66 9.05
CA MET A 15 5.42 9.93 8.44
C MET A 15 6.49 11.00 8.63
N ASN A 16 7.62 10.82 7.94
CA ASN A 16 8.67 11.83 7.91
C ASN A 16 8.22 13.07 7.11
N ASP A 17 9.05 14.12 7.12
CA ASP A 17 8.72 15.39 6.48
C ASP A 17 8.52 15.23 4.96
N LEU A 18 9.35 14.43 4.29
CA LEU A 18 9.24 14.19 2.84
C LEU A 18 7.91 13.53 2.46
N PHE A 19 7.50 12.52 3.22
CA PHE A 19 6.22 11.83 3.00
C PHE A 19 5.03 12.75 3.30
N LYS A 20 5.12 13.56 4.35
CA LYS A 20 4.11 14.57 4.68
C LYS A 20 3.99 15.61 3.57
N GLU A 21 5.10 16.11 3.04
CA GLU A 21 5.13 17.05 1.91
C GLU A 21 4.46 16.47 0.66
N GLY A 22 4.74 15.20 0.32
CA GLY A 22 4.08 14.49 -0.76
C GLY A 22 2.56 14.37 -0.54
N TYR A 23 2.14 14.00 0.67
CA TYR A 23 0.74 13.92 1.05
C TYR A 23 0.01 15.26 0.95
N PHE A 24 0.58 16.34 1.51
CA PHE A 24 -0.05 17.67 1.46
C PHE A 24 -0.06 18.25 0.05
N SER A 25 0.96 17.94 -0.78
CA SER A 25 0.95 18.30 -2.20
C SER A 25 -0.20 17.59 -2.93
N PHE A 26 -0.39 16.28 -2.69
CA PHE A 26 -1.52 15.54 -3.23
C PHE A 26 -2.87 16.15 -2.82
N LEU A 27 -3.05 16.53 -1.56
CA LEU A 27 -4.29 17.19 -1.12
C LEU A 27 -4.53 18.50 -1.87
N LYS A 28 -3.49 19.33 -2.00
CA LYS A 28 -3.53 20.61 -2.69
C LYS A 28 -3.90 20.44 -4.17
N ASP A 29 -3.24 19.51 -4.85
CA ASP A 29 -3.47 19.21 -6.28
C ASP A 29 -4.89 18.69 -6.54
N ASN A 30 -5.51 18.07 -5.54
CA ASN A 30 -6.88 17.59 -5.59
C ASN A 30 -7.91 18.58 -5.01
N HIS A 31 -7.50 19.82 -4.73
CA HIS A 31 -8.34 20.87 -4.14
C HIS A 31 -8.98 20.49 -2.79
N ILE A 32 -8.34 19.60 -2.04
CA ILE A 32 -8.80 19.15 -0.72
C ILE A 32 -8.18 20.08 0.33
N HIS A 33 -9.04 20.74 1.10
CA HIS A 33 -8.64 21.69 2.13
C HIS A 33 -8.76 20.99 3.49
N GLU A 34 -7.70 20.32 3.91
CA GLU A 34 -7.59 19.74 5.25
C GLU A 34 -6.28 20.18 5.90
N GLU A 35 -6.37 20.61 7.16
CA GLU A 35 -5.21 20.97 7.98
C GLU A 35 -4.67 19.78 8.80
N GLU A 36 -5.50 18.73 8.94
CA GLU A 36 -5.20 17.53 9.71
C GLU A 36 -5.08 16.31 8.79
N ILE A 37 -4.16 15.40 9.12
CA ILE A 37 -3.99 14.15 8.38
C ILE A 37 -5.07 13.16 8.83
N LYS A 38 -6.00 12.82 7.92
CA LYS A 38 -7.07 11.86 8.18
C LYS A 38 -6.79 10.50 7.53
N PRO A 39 -7.11 9.37 8.19
CA PRO A 39 -6.84 8.03 7.66
C PRO A 39 -7.39 7.79 6.25
N TYR A 40 -8.64 8.19 5.98
CA TYR A 40 -9.26 7.95 4.66
C TYR A 40 -8.59 8.75 3.53
N GLN A 41 -8.04 9.93 3.82
CA GLN A 41 -7.26 10.69 2.81
C GLN A 41 -5.88 10.07 2.63
N MET A 42 -5.28 9.56 3.71
CA MET A 42 -4.04 8.82 3.63
C MET A 42 -4.20 7.56 2.77
N GLU A 43 -5.28 6.80 2.94
CA GLU A 43 -5.61 5.65 2.09
C GLU A 43 -5.70 6.04 0.61
N ARG A 44 -6.33 7.18 0.30
CA ARG A 44 -6.40 7.71 -1.07
C ARG A 44 -5.03 8.10 -1.62
N TYR A 45 -4.20 8.74 -0.80
CA TYR A 45 -2.83 9.10 -1.18
C TYR A 45 -1.97 7.85 -1.43
N LEU A 46 -2.03 6.85 -0.55
CA LEU A 46 -1.31 5.58 -0.73
C LEU A 46 -1.74 4.85 -2.02
N MET A 47 -3.05 4.82 -2.31
CA MET A 47 -3.56 4.30 -3.58
C MET A 47 -3.02 5.08 -4.79
N TYR A 48 -3.02 6.41 -4.72
CA TYR A 48 -2.47 7.27 -5.78
C TYR A 48 -0.97 7.04 -5.99
N ALA A 49 -0.19 7.03 -4.91
CA ALA A 49 1.27 6.94 -4.97
C ALA A 49 1.79 5.56 -5.44
N THR A 50 0.95 4.52 -5.35
CA THR A 50 1.26 3.15 -5.76
C THR A 50 0.48 2.70 -7.00
N GLU A 51 -0.29 3.59 -7.64
CA GLU A 51 -1.20 3.22 -8.72
C GLU A 51 -0.49 2.52 -9.89
N ASP A 52 0.69 2.99 -10.28
CA ASP A 52 1.52 2.40 -11.32
C ASP A 52 2.01 0.99 -10.96
N VAL A 53 2.44 0.79 -9.71
CA VAL A 53 2.82 -0.54 -9.19
C VAL A 53 1.65 -1.51 -9.29
N LEU A 54 0.45 -1.08 -8.87
CA LEU A 54 -0.75 -1.91 -8.89
C LEU A 54 -1.23 -2.19 -10.33
N ASN A 55 -1.10 -1.22 -11.24
CA ASN A 55 -1.53 -1.35 -12.63
C ASN A 55 -0.83 -2.51 -13.36
N ASN A 56 0.43 -2.78 -13.06
CA ASN A 56 1.15 -3.93 -13.63
C ASN A 56 0.43 -5.26 -13.35
N LEU A 57 -0.09 -5.45 -12.13
CA LEU A 57 -0.89 -6.62 -11.81
C LEU A 57 -2.29 -6.55 -12.43
N ARG A 58 -2.89 -5.37 -12.56
CA ARG A 58 -4.23 -5.22 -13.18
C ARG A 58 -4.26 -5.62 -14.65
N GLU A 59 -3.14 -5.52 -15.36
CA GLU A 59 -3.02 -5.99 -16.74
C GLU A 59 -3.27 -7.50 -16.86
N ALA A 60 -2.72 -8.27 -15.92
CA ALA A 60 -2.90 -9.73 -15.85
C ALA A 60 -4.17 -10.14 -15.09
N TYR A 61 -4.56 -9.38 -14.06
CA TYR A 61 -5.66 -9.69 -13.14
C TYR A 61 -6.64 -8.50 -13.10
N LYS A 62 -7.57 -8.45 -14.06
CA LYS A 62 -8.51 -7.32 -14.23
C LYS A 62 -9.36 -6.98 -12.99
N ASP A 63 -9.62 -7.97 -12.14
CA ASP A 63 -10.40 -7.79 -10.91
C ASP A 63 -9.57 -7.31 -9.71
N PHE A 64 -8.24 -7.24 -9.86
CA PHE A 64 -7.34 -6.70 -8.86
C PHE A 64 -7.53 -5.19 -8.76
N LYS A 65 -7.80 -4.68 -7.56
CA LYS A 65 -8.04 -3.25 -7.29
C LYS A 65 -7.00 -2.68 -6.32
N GLY A 66 -6.59 -3.45 -5.33
CA GLY A 66 -5.82 -3.00 -4.18
C GLY A 66 -6.67 -2.14 -3.26
N LYS A 67 -6.53 -2.34 -1.96
CA LYS A 67 -7.13 -1.48 -0.95
C LYS A 67 -6.17 -1.31 0.22
N PHE A 68 -5.96 -0.06 0.62
CA PHE A 68 -5.34 0.26 1.90
C PHE A 68 -6.41 0.43 2.96
N SER A 69 -6.10 -0.01 4.18
CA SER A 69 -6.82 0.36 5.39
C SER A 69 -5.80 0.71 6.46
N VAL A 70 -5.85 1.95 6.96
CA VAL A 70 -4.77 2.46 7.82
C VAL A 70 -5.29 3.12 9.09
N ASP A 71 -4.41 3.15 10.09
CA ASP A 71 -4.52 3.93 11.30
C ASP A 71 -3.25 4.79 11.43
N ILE A 72 -3.38 5.98 12.01
CA ILE A 72 -2.29 6.96 12.12
C ILE A 72 -2.06 7.23 13.60
N ARG A 73 -0.88 6.86 14.11
CA ARG A 73 -0.49 7.08 15.50
C ARG A 73 0.99 7.42 15.60
N ASN A 74 1.35 8.35 16.50
CA ASN A 74 2.73 8.68 16.82
C ASN A 74 3.62 8.89 15.57
N ASP A 75 3.14 9.72 14.63
CA ASP A 75 3.84 9.98 13.35
C ASP A 75 4.13 8.73 12.51
N LYS A 76 3.32 7.69 12.64
CA LYS A 76 3.43 6.45 11.88
C LYS A 76 2.07 6.04 11.33
N ILE A 77 2.09 5.53 10.10
CA ILE A 77 0.97 4.84 9.48
C ILE A 77 1.14 3.36 9.77
N THR A 78 0.14 2.75 10.38
CA THR A 78 0.05 1.29 10.56
C THR A 78 -1.19 0.80 9.86
N GLY A 79 -1.11 -0.26 9.07
CA GLY A 79 -2.27 -0.70 8.32
C GLY A 79 -2.06 -1.97 7.54
N ILE A 80 -3.01 -2.22 6.63
CA ILE A 80 -2.99 -3.35 5.72
C ILE A 80 -3.21 -2.89 4.28
N PHE A 81 -2.45 -3.45 3.35
CA PHE A 81 -2.81 -3.51 1.94
C PHE A 81 -3.40 -4.88 1.65
N PHE A 82 -4.56 -4.93 0.99
CA PHE A 82 -5.21 -6.19 0.65
C PHE A 82 -5.98 -6.13 -0.66
N ASP A 83 -6.20 -7.31 -1.23
CA ASP A 83 -7.12 -7.52 -2.35
C ASP A 83 -8.01 -8.75 -2.12
N LYS A 84 -9.19 -8.77 -2.78
CA LYS A 84 -10.09 -9.92 -2.82
C LYS A 84 -9.82 -10.85 -4.01
N ALA A 85 -9.15 -10.38 -5.04
CA ALA A 85 -8.74 -11.14 -6.21
C ALA A 85 -7.76 -12.24 -5.81
N HIS A 86 -7.86 -13.37 -6.51
CA HIS A 86 -6.89 -14.46 -6.39
C HIS A 86 -5.86 -14.28 -7.49
N VAL A 87 -4.59 -14.21 -7.10
CA VAL A 87 -3.45 -14.06 -8.02
C VAL A 87 -2.57 -15.29 -7.90
N ASN A 88 -1.77 -15.59 -8.94
CA ASN A 88 -0.77 -16.65 -8.82
C ASN A 88 0.25 -16.29 -7.72
N GLN A 89 0.68 -17.29 -6.95
CA GLN A 89 1.66 -17.12 -5.87
C GLN A 89 2.96 -16.47 -6.33
N GLU A 90 3.34 -16.66 -7.59
CA GLU A 90 4.55 -16.07 -8.19
C GLU A 90 4.50 -14.54 -8.27
N GLU A 91 3.33 -13.93 -8.18
CA GLU A 91 3.13 -12.46 -8.22
C GLU A 91 3.29 -11.78 -6.85
N ASP A 92 3.31 -12.55 -5.75
CA ASP A 92 3.38 -12.03 -4.38
C ASP A 92 4.70 -11.29 -4.12
N GLU A 93 5.83 -11.97 -4.33
CA GLU A 93 7.16 -11.40 -4.09
C GLU A 93 7.45 -10.16 -4.96
N PRO A 94 7.20 -10.19 -6.30
CA PRO A 94 7.37 -9.01 -7.14
C PRO A 94 6.53 -7.81 -6.69
N LEU A 95 5.25 -8.04 -6.37
CA LEU A 95 4.36 -6.96 -5.91
C LEU A 95 4.85 -6.39 -4.57
N ARG A 96 5.21 -7.25 -3.62
CA ARG A 96 5.71 -6.82 -2.30
C ARG A 96 6.94 -5.96 -2.45
N ARG A 97 7.90 -6.39 -3.28
CA ARG A 97 9.13 -5.64 -3.52
C ARG A 97 8.86 -4.30 -4.20
N ALA A 98 7.99 -4.26 -5.21
CA ALA A 98 7.64 -3.02 -5.89
C ALA A 98 6.94 -2.01 -4.95
N LEU A 99 6.09 -2.49 -4.03
CA LEU A 99 5.50 -1.65 -3.00
C LEU A 99 6.55 -1.15 -2.00
N PHE A 100 7.47 -2.02 -1.56
CA PHE A 100 8.58 -1.63 -0.69
C PHE A 100 9.43 -0.53 -1.33
N ASP A 101 9.87 -0.75 -2.58
CA ASP A 101 10.70 0.18 -3.33
C ASP A 101 9.99 1.53 -3.47
N ARG A 102 8.69 1.54 -3.83
CA ARG A 102 7.90 2.76 -3.91
C ARG A 102 7.78 3.50 -2.57
N PHE A 103 7.57 2.79 -1.46
CA PHE A 103 7.54 3.46 -0.16
C PHE A 103 8.92 3.99 0.25
N SER A 104 10.00 3.29 -0.08
CA SER A 104 11.36 3.79 0.17
C SER A 104 11.63 5.08 -0.61
N GLU A 105 11.21 5.14 -1.88
CA GLU A 105 11.27 6.36 -2.69
C GLU A 105 10.50 7.53 -2.07
N LEU A 106 9.26 7.29 -1.61
CA LEU A 106 8.42 8.33 -0.98
C LEU A 106 9.01 8.84 0.35
N LEU A 107 9.73 7.98 1.07
CA LEU A 107 10.35 8.31 2.35
C LEU A 107 11.77 8.88 2.19
N GLY A 108 12.44 8.60 1.07
CA GLY A 108 13.86 8.91 0.89
C GLY A 108 14.79 8.06 1.78
N HIS A 109 14.31 6.96 2.35
CA HIS A 109 15.08 6.02 3.17
C HIS A 109 14.37 4.66 3.32
N ASP A 110 15.14 3.61 3.69
CA ASP A 110 14.67 2.23 3.82
C ASP A 110 14.04 1.88 5.19
N ASP A 111 13.62 2.88 5.96
CA ASP A 111 13.20 2.70 7.38
C ASP A 111 11.70 2.35 7.47
N LEU A 112 11.25 1.43 6.60
CA LEU A 112 9.87 1.01 6.43
C LEU A 112 9.74 -0.50 6.60
N ARG A 113 8.57 -0.96 7.05
CA ARG A 113 8.30 -2.40 7.21
C ARG A 113 7.04 -2.78 6.44
N VAL A 114 7.23 -3.66 5.45
CA VAL A 114 6.17 -4.33 4.70
C VAL A 114 6.27 -5.81 5.01
N ASP A 115 5.48 -6.27 5.99
CA ASP A 115 5.45 -7.69 6.38
C ASP A 115 4.29 -8.39 5.68
N ILE A 116 4.49 -9.63 5.24
CA ILE A 116 3.38 -10.45 4.77
C ILE A 116 2.63 -10.96 5.99
N ASN A 117 1.33 -10.66 6.10
CA ASN A 117 0.48 -11.50 6.93
C ASN A 117 0.10 -12.71 6.08
N LEU A 118 0.89 -13.77 6.17
CA LEU A 118 0.51 -15.10 5.70
C LEU A 118 -0.58 -15.64 6.64
N SER A 119 -1.72 -14.96 6.72
CA SER A 119 -2.98 -15.63 7.04
C SER A 119 -3.47 -16.34 5.77
N CYS A 120 -2.59 -17.16 5.19
CA CYS A 120 -2.94 -18.24 4.29
C CYS A 120 -2.43 -19.53 4.94
N ASN A 121 -3.39 -20.42 5.22
CA ASN A 121 -3.32 -21.83 5.66
C ASN A 121 -3.45 -22.05 7.18
N LEU A 122 -4.43 -22.80 7.73
CA LEU A 122 -5.41 -23.75 7.18
C LEU A 122 -6.64 -23.83 8.12
N GLY A 123 -7.83 -24.04 7.56
CA GLY A 123 -9.03 -24.37 8.34
C GLY A 123 -10.10 -25.03 7.47
N ASN A 124 -9.84 -26.29 7.10
CA ASN A 124 -10.72 -27.35 6.53
C ASN A 124 -11.78 -26.97 5.50
#